data_AF-A0A2V7MP09-F1
#
_entry.id   AF-A0A2V7MP09-F1
#
_cell.length_a   1.000
_cell.length_b   1.000
_cell.length_c   1.000
_cell.angle_alpha   90.00
_cell.angle_beta   90.00
_cell.angle_gamma   90.00
#
_symmetry.space_group_name_H-M   'P 1'
#
loop_
_entity.id
_entity.type
_entity.pdbx_description
1 polymer ?
#
loop_
_entity_poly.entity_id
_entity_poly.type
_entity_poly.pdbx_seq_one_letter_code
_entity_poly.pdbx_strand_id
1 'polypeptide(L)'
;MLNRSKLAAVGLLAAVFVAGGLAGWGGHEAADHDGPGGGGGSRRGPEKMIAYLSHELKLSDAQRDSVRAIFARHRPETDSLWAQVRPRFDSIKARIRGEIDAQLTPAQRGRHEQLIKEAEHHRNEAQAAGGGGGTNA
;
A
#
# COMPACT_ATOMS: atom_id res chain seq x y z
N MET A 1 -19.00 12.19 30.04
CA MET A 1 -20.38 11.92 29.59
C MET A 1 -20.34 11.66 28.10
N LEU A 2 -20.33 10.39 27.65
CA LEU A 2 -20.37 10.08 26.22
C LEU A 2 -21.77 10.38 25.70
N ASN A 3 -21.90 11.38 24.83
CA ASN A 3 -23.18 11.74 24.22
C ASN A 3 -23.71 10.54 23.42
N ARG A 4 -24.94 10.10 23.74
CA ARG A 4 -25.67 9.00 23.07
C ARG A 4 -25.60 9.08 21.54
N SER A 5 -25.50 10.29 20.98
CA SER A 5 -25.40 10.57 19.55
C SER A 5 -24.07 10.11 18.92
N LYS A 6 -22.94 10.19 19.63
CA LYS A 6 -21.64 9.70 19.14
C LYS A 6 -21.57 8.17 19.19
N LEU A 7 -22.16 7.57 20.22
CA LEU A 7 -22.30 6.12 20.35
C LEU A 7 -23.21 5.53 19.26
N ALA A 8 -24.30 6.23 18.92
CA ALA A 8 -25.19 5.83 17.83
C ALA A 8 -24.51 5.92 16.46
N ALA A 9 -23.73 6.97 16.19
CA ALA A 9 -23.01 7.13 14.92
C ALA A 9 -21.94 6.05 14.71
N VAL A 10 -21.19 5.71 15.76
CA VAL A 10 -20.18 4.63 15.70
C VAL A 10 -20.82 3.26 15.56
N GLY A 11 -21.94 3.02 16.25
CA GLY A 11 -22.71 1.78 16.12
C GLY A 11 -23.28 1.57 14.71
N LEU A 12 -23.78 2.63 14.08
CA LEU A 12 -24.32 2.57 12.72
C LEU A 12 -23.23 2.34 11.67
N LEU A 13 -22.05 2.94 11.85
CA LEU A 13 -20.87 2.71 10.99
C LEU A 13 -20.37 1.26 11.07
N ALA A 14 -20.31 0.69 12.27
CA ALA A 14 -19.93 -0.70 12.46
C ALA A 14 -20.96 -1.67 11.85
N ALA A 15 -22.26 -1.36 11.97
CA ALA A 15 -23.33 -2.17 11.37
C ALA A 15 -23.30 -2.16 9.83
N VAL A 16 -23.02 -1.02 9.21
CA VAL A 16 -22.87 -0.91 7.73
C VAL A 16 -21.64 -1.68 7.25
N PHE A 17 -20.54 -1.66 8.02
CA PHE A 17 -19.32 -2.40 7.68
C PHE A 17 -19.53 -3.92 7.75
N VAL A 18 -20.26 -4.41 8.76
CA VAL A 18 -20.58 -5.85 8.88
C VAL A 18 -21.61 -6.28 7.84
N ALA A 19 -22.59 -5.42 7.52
CA ALA A 19 -23.55 -5.68 6.44
C ALA A 19 -22.90 -5.64 5.04
N GLY A 20 -21.86 -4.82 4.85
CA GLY A 20 -21.05 -4.80 3.61
C GLY A 20 -20.04 -5.95 3.50
N GLY A 21 -19.67 -6.58 4.62
CA GLY A 21 -18.66 -7.64 4.67
C GLY A 21 -19.11 -9.02 4.18
N LEU A 22 -20.40 -9.23 3.90
CA LEU A 22 -20.95 -10.51 3.42
C LEU A 22 -21.25 -10.55 1.91
N ALA A 23 -21.02 -9.46 1.18
CA ALA A 23 -21.19 -9.40 -0.28
C ALA A 23 -19.85 -9.61 -1.00
N GLY A 24 -19.26 -10.79 -0.82
CA GLY A 24 -18.07 -11.22 -1.55
C GLY A 24 -18.24 -12.63 -2.05
N TRP A 25 -18.87 -12.82 -3.21
CA TRP A 25 -18.56 -13.91 -4.16
C TRP A 25 -19.36 -13.76 -5.46
N GLY A 26 -18.67 -13.63 -6.61
CA GLY A 26 -19.26 -13.91 -7.93
C GLY A 26 -18.85 -12.94 -9.03
N GLY A 27 -18.10 -13.44 -10.02
CA GLY A 27 -18.03 -12.83 -11.36
C GLY A 27 -16.62 -12.52 -11.85
N HIS A 28 -16.05 -13.48 -12.56
CA HIS A 28 -14.79 -13.41 -13.31
C HIS A 28 -14.97 -12.57 -14.60
N GLU A 29 -13.87 -11.96 -15.04
CA GLU A 29 -13.54 -11.58 -16.43
C GLU A 29 -14.17 -10.32 -17.06
N ALA A 30 -13.45 -9.20 -16.95
CA ALA A 30 -13.01 -8.42 -18.12
C ALA A 30 -11.86 -7.48 -17.75
N ALA A 31 -10.72 -7.72 -18.42
CA ALA A 31 -9.55 -6.87 -18.64
C ALA A 31 -9.58 -5.42 -18.11
N ASP A 32 -8.63 -5.07 -17.24
CA ASP A 32 -7.34 -4.52 -17.70
C ASP A 32 -6.30 -4.53 -16.57
N HIS A 33 -5.07 -4.81 -16.98
CA HIS A 33 -3.89 -4.88 -16.13
C HIS A 33 -3.59 -3.55 -15.45
N ASP A 34 -3.53 -3.54 -14.11
CA ASP A 34 -2.64 -2.64 -13.36
C ASP A 34 -2.22 -3.27 -12.02
N GLY A 35 -0.97 -3.73 -11.98
CA GLY A 35 -0.46 -4.71 -11.01
C GLY A 35 -0.29 -4.29 -9.53
N PRO A 36 0.07 -5.25 -8.65
CA PRO A 36 -0.24 -5.26 -7.21
C PRO A 36 0.72 -4.46 -6.30
N GLY A 37 0.59 -4.63 -4.97
CA GLY A 37 0.92 -3.80 -3.77
C GLY A 37 2.25 -3.95 -2.97
N GLY A 38 2.50 -2.98 -2.06
CA GLY A 38 3.62 -2.64 -1.09
C GLY A 38 5.06 -3.22 -1.24
N GLY A 39 6.17 -2.58 -0.87
CA GLY A 39 6.45 -1.31 -0.19
C GLY A 39 7.92 -1.28 0.27
N GLY A 40 8.64 -0.22 -0.07
CA GLY A 40 9.84 0.25 0.63
C GLY A 40 9.67 1.75 0.81
N GLY A 41 8.87 2.15 1.81
CA GLY A 41 8.37 3.52 1.95
C GLY A 41 7.36 3.89 0.87
N SER A 42 6.08 3.66 1.13
CA SER A 42 4.86 4.15 0.45
C SER A 42 5.02 5.04 -0.80
N ARG A 43 5.67 4.51 -1.84
CA ARG A 43 5.59 5.01 -3.23
C ARG A 43 4.95 4.00 -4.17
N ARG A 44 4.19 3.04 -3.62
CA ARG A 44 2.88 2.79 -4.24
C ARG A 44 2.03 3.94 -3.81
N GLY A 45 2.12 4.99 -4.62
CA GLY A 45 1.84 6.34 -4.21
C GLY A 45 0.40 6.51 -3.74
N PRO A 46 0.10 7.70 -3.18
CA PRO A 46 -1.27 8.12 -2.98
C PRO A 46 -2.13 7.84 -4.23
N GLU A 47 -1.56 7.87 -5.43
CA GLU A 47 -2.24 7.52 -6.68
C GLU A 47 -2.88 6.12 -6.73
N LYS A 48 -2.29 5.07 -6.14
CA LYS A 48 -2.98 3.75 -6.10
C LYS A 48 -4.17 3.75 -5.15
N MET A 49 -4.02 4.44 -4.01
CA MET A 49 -5.11 4.62 -3.05
C MET A 49 -6.21 5.50 -3.64
N ILE A 50 -5.84 6.57 -4.35
CA ILE A 50 -6.75 7.44 -5.07
C ILE A 50 -7.47 6.65 -6.16
N ALA A 51 -6.76 5.85 -6.97
CA ALA A 51 -7.37 5.02 -8.00
C ALA A 51 -8.37 4.02 -7.41
N TYR A 52 -8.00 3.35 -6.32
CA TYR A 52 -8.90 2.47 -5.58
C TYR A 52 -10.14 3.21 -5.07
N LEU A 53 -9.96 4.35 -4.38
CA LEU A 53 -11.08 5.16 -3.87
C LEU A 53 -11.94 5.72 -5.00
N SER A 54 -11.34 6.13 -6.12
CA SER A 54 -12.03 6.59 -7.32
C SER A 54 -12.89 5.48 -7.91
N HIS A 55 -12.36 4.26 -8.02
CA HIS A 55 -13.11 3.13 -8.55
C HIS A 55 -14.27 2.73 -7.63
N GLU A 56 -14.03 2.66 -6.32
CA GLU A 56 -14.97 2.08 -5.36
C GLU A 56 -16.05 3.05 -4.91
N LEU A 57 -15.72 4.34 -4.86
CA LEU A 57 -16.66 5.40 -4.48
C LEU A 57 -17.20 6.16 -5.70
N LYS A 58 -16.78 5.78 -6.92
CA LYS A 58 -17.13 6.45 -8.19
C LYS A 58 -16.92 7.96 -8.10
N LEU A 59 -15.73 8.36 -7.65
CA LEU A 59 -15.39 9.77 -7.43
C LEU A 59 -15.44 10.54 -8.75
N SER A 60 -16.04 11.74 -8.73
CA SER A 60 -15.90 12.70 -9.82
C SER A 60 -14.46 13.24 -9.89
N ASP A 61 -14.11 13.88 -11.00
CA ASP A 61 -12.78 14.48 -11.17
C ASP A 61 -12.45 15.50 -10.07
N ALA A 62 -13.40 16.37 -9.73
CA ALA A 62 -13.22 17.36 -8.65
C ALA A 62 -13.02 16.69 -7.28
N GLN A 63 -13.68 15.56 -7.01
CA GLN A 63 -13.48 14.79 -5.80
C GLN A 63 -12.11 14.10 -5.79
N ARG A 64 -11.69 13.52 -6.92
CA ARG A 64 -10.37 12.90 -7.09
C ARG A 64 -9.25 13.91 -6.83
N ASP A 65 -9.36 15.12 -7.37
CA ASP A 65 -8.39 16.19 -7.15
C ASP A 65 -8.34 16.64 -5.69
N SER A 66 -9.51 16.73 -5.04
CA SER A 66 -9.59 17.03 -3.61
C SER A 66 -8.91 15.96 -2.75
N VAL A 67 -9.13 14.68 -3.06
CA VAL A 67 -8.47 13.56 -2.36
C VAL A 67 -6.95 13.58 -2.61
N ARG A 68 -6.51 13.86 -3.84
CA ARG A 68 -5.08 14.03 -4.15
C ARG A 68 -4.44 15.14 -3.32
N ALA A 69 -5.10 16.29 -3.20
CA ALA A 69 -4.62 17.41 -2.40
C ALA A 69 -4.49 17.06 -0.90
N ILE A 70 -5.41 16.25 -0.36
CA ILE A 70 -5.34 15.77 1.03
C ILE A 70 -4.11 14.89 1.24
N PHE A 71 -3.86 13.91 0.37
CA PHE A 71 -2.67 13.07 0.46
C PHE A 71 -1.38 13.88 0.32
N ALA A 72 -1.33 14.84 -0.60
CA ALA A 72 -0.18 15.71 -0.79
C ALA A 72 0.14 16.52 0.47
N ARG A 73 -0.89 17.04 1.15
CA ARG A 73 -0.74 17.82 2.40
C ARG A 73 -0.11 17.02 3.53
N HIS A 74 -0.48 15.75 3.69
CA HIS A 74 0.01 14.90 4.78
C HIS A 74 1.26 14.09 4.44
N ARG A 75 1.70 14.11 3.17
CA ARG A 75 2.89 13.38 2.73
C ARG A 75 4.15 13.67 3.56
N PRO A 76 4.50 14.94 3.89
CA PRO A 76 5.71 15.23 4.66
C PRO A 76 5.70 14.60 6.07
N GLU A 77 4.53 14.60 6.72
CA GLU A 77 4.34 14.00 8.03
C GLU A 77 4.54 12.48 7.98
N THR A 78 3.92 11.82 6.98
CA THR A 78 4.08 10.37 6.79
C THR A 78 5.50 9.97 6.40
N ASP A 79 6.17 10.77 5.58
CA ASP A 79 7.56 10.51 5.16
C ASP A 79 8.53 10.65 6.36
N SER A 80 8.31 11.66 7.21
CA SER A 80 9.08 11.85 8.44
C SER A 80 8.91 10.69 9.42
N LEU A 81 7.67 10.23 9.65
CA LEU A 81 7.41 9.06 10.48
C LEU A 81 8.06 7.81 9.89
N TRP A 82 7.95 7.62 8.58
CA TRP A 82 8.55 6.47 7.91
C TRP A 82 10.07 6.49 8.03
N ALA A 83 10.72 7.63 7.91
CA ALA A 83 12.18 7.76 8.08
C ALA A 83 12.64 7.29 9.47
N GLN A 84 11.83 7.51 10.50
CA GLN A 84 12.12 7.09 11.88
C GLN A 84 11.90 5.58 12.09
N VAL A 85 10.86 5.01 11.46
CA VAL A 85 10.46 3.60 11.65
C VAL A 85 11.23 2.66 10.73
N ARG A 86 11.60 3.11 9.52
CA ARG A 86 12.29 2.30 8.50
C ARG A 86 13.49 1.52 9.03
N PRO A 87 14.43 2.10 9.81
CA PRO A 87 15.59 1.37 10.31
C PRO A 87 15.21 0.16 11.20
N ARG A 88 14.15 0.32 12.02
CA ARG A 88 13.64 -0.77 12.87
C ARG A 88 12.99 -1.86 12.04
N PHE A 89 12.28 -1.48 10.99
CA PHE A 89 11.70 -2.44 10.06
C PHE A 89 12.78 -3.20 9.27
N ASP A 90 13.82 -2.50 8.81
CA ASP A 90 14.95 -3.08 8.09
C ASP A 90 15.73 -4.06 8.99
N SER A 91 15.90 -3.77 10.27
CA SER A 91 16.55 -4.69 11.21
C SER A 91 15.74 -5.97 11.47
N ILE A 92 14.41 -5.87 11.56
CA ILE A 92 13.52 -7.04 11.69
C ILE A 92 13.63 -7.91 10.43
N LYS A 93 13.58 -7.32 9.23
CA LYS A 93 13.75 -8.08 7.98
C LYS A 93 15.10 -8.79 7.91
N ALA A 94 16.18 -8.12 8.32
CA ALA A 94 17.51 -8.71 8.35
C ALA A 94 17.59 -9.92 9.28
N ARG A 95 16.94 -9.85 10.46
CA ARG A 95 16.85 -10.97 11.39
C ARG A 95 16.07 -12.15 10.79
N ILE A 96 14.88 -11.89 10.25
CA ILE A 96 14.07 -12.92 9.59
C ILE A 96 14.86 -13.62 8.48
N ARG A 97 15.57 -12.84 7.65
CA ARG A 97 16.44 -13.40 6.60
C ARG A 97 17.49 -14.33 7.18
N GLY A 98 18.18 -13.93 8.25
CA GLY A 98 19.19 -14.78 8.91
C GLY A 98 18.60 -16.06 9.49
N GLU A 99 17.41 -15.98 10.09
CA GLU A 99 16.69 -17.16 10.61
C GLU A 99 16.29 -18.12 9.49
N ILE A 100 15.83 -17.61 8.34
CA ILE A 100 15.55 -18.42 7.15
C ILE A 100 16.83 -19.05 6.63
N ASP A 101 17.91 -18.29 6.44
CA ASP A 101 19.18 -18.77 5.91
C ASP A 101 19.80 -19.88 6.77
N ALA A 102 19.53 -19.88 8.09
CA ALA A 102 19.95 -20.93 9.00
C ALA A 102 19.24 -22.28 8.76
N GLN A 103 18.05 -22.27 8.14
CA GLN A 103 17.30 -23.49 7.79
C GLN A 103 17.67 -24.05 6.41
N LEU A 104 18.48 -23.33 5.63
CA LEU A 104 18.76 -23.66 4.24
C LEU A 104 20.11 -24.36 4.07
N THR A 105 20.17 -25.28 3.11
CA THR A 105 21.44 -25.83 2.61
C THR A 105 22.27 -24.74 1.93
N PRO A 106 23.60 -24.91 1.79
CA PRO A 106 24.44 -23.93 1.11
C PRO A 106 23.96 -23.57 -0.31
N ALA A 107 23.49 -24.55 -1.09
CA ALA A 107 22.94 -24.33 -2.43
C ALA A 107 21.64 -23.51 -2.41
N GLN A 108 20.75 -23.78 -1.45
CA GLN A 108 19.49 -23.05 -1.30
C GLN A 108 19.70 -21.60 -0.86
N ARG A 109 20.71 -21.32 -0.02
CA ARG A 109 21.07 -19.94 0.35
C ARG A 109 21.44 -19.08 -0.86
N GLY A 110 22.20 -19.66 -1.81
CA GLY A 110 22.55 -18.99 -3.06
C GLY A 110 21.31 -18.61 -3.88
N ARG A 111 20.32 -19.51 -4.00
CA ARG A 111 19.05 -19.20 -4.69
C ARG A 111 18.20 -18.18 -3.92
N HIS A 112 18.17 -18.27 -2.59
CA HIS A 112 17.42 -17.32 -1.75
C HIS A 112 17.95 -15.89 -1.90
N GLU A 113 19.27 -15.70 -1.93
CA GLU A 113 19.86 -14.38 -2.16
C GLU A 113 19.51 -13.81 -3.54
N GLN A 114 19.49 -14.66 -4.58
CA GLN A 114 19.07 -14.24 -5.92
C GLN A 114 17.61 -13.78 -5.94
N LEU A 115 16.71 -14.54 -5.32
CA LEU A 115 15.29 -14.17 -5.22
C LEU A 115 15.08 -12.82 -4.53
N ILE A 116 15.86 -12.54 -3.48
CA ILE A 116 15.83 -11.24 -2.80
C ILE A 116 16.29 -10.13 -3.75
N LYS A 117 17.41 -10.32 -4.46
CA LYS A 117 17.91 -9.32 -5.42
C LYS A 117 16.92 -9.08 -6.56
N GLU A 118 16.35 -10.14 -7.14
CA GLU A 118 15.31 -10.05 -8.18
C GLU A 118 14.12 -9.22 -7.68
N ALA A 119 13.64 -9.48 -6.46
CA ALA A 119 12.54 -8.72 -5.85
C ALA A 119 12.89 -7.25 -5.58
N GLU A 120 14.14 -6.95 -5.24
CA GLU A 120 14.64 -5.57 -5.07
C GLU A 120 14.78 -4.85 -6.41
N HIS A 121 15.28 -5.52 -7.44
CA HIS A 121 15.40 -5.00 -8.81
C HIS A 121 14.03 -4.62 -9.36
N HIS A 122 13.05 -5.53 -9.32
CA HIS A 122 11.69 -5.23 -9.76
C HIS A 122 11.06 -4.06 -9.00
N ARG A 123 11.39 -3.93 -7.71
CA ARG A 123 10.93 -2.78 -6.92
C ARG A 123 11.60 -1.48 -7.35
N ASN A 124 12.89 -1.49 -7.67
CA ASN A 124 13.63 -0.29 -8.09
C ASN A 124 13.24 0.15 -9.51
N GLU A 125 13.03 -0.79 -10.43
CA GLU A 125 12.53 -0.52 -11.78
C GLU A 125 11.11 0.08 -11.75
N ALA A 126 10.22 -0.50 -10.95
CA ALA A 126 8.88 0.06 -10.73
C ALA A 126 8.93 1.48 -10.13
N GLN A 127 9.96 1.80 -9.33
CA GLN A 127 10.17 3.15 -8.78
C GLN A 127 10.72 4.13 -9.84
N ALA A 128 11.64 3.68 -10.70
CA ALA A 128 12.22 4.51 -11.75
C ALA A 128 11.16 4.87 -12.82
N ALA A 129 10.33 3.90 -13.22
CA ALA A 129 9.25 4.12 -14.18
C ALA A 129 8.16 5.06 -13.63
N GLY A 130 7.90 5.06 -12.32
CA GLY A 130 6.91 5.94 -11.68
C GLY A 130 7.39 7.37 -11.40
N GLY A 131 8.68 7.68 -11.55
CA GLY A 131 9.27 8.99 -11.23
C GLY A 131 9.38 9.97 -12.40
N GLY A 132 9.16 9.52 -13.65
CA GLY A 132 9.41 10.30 -14.87
C GLY A 132 8.23 11.12 -15.42
N GLY A 133 7.06 11.10 -14.78
CA GLY A 133 5.83 11.72 -15.31
C GLY A 133 5.64 13.21 -14.97
N GLY A 134 6.68 13.91 -14.54
CA GLY A 134 6.58 15.24 -13.91
C GLY A 134 7.37 16.35 -14.60
N THR A 135 7.58 16.29 -15.91
CA THR A 135 8.02 17.46 -16.71
C THR A 135 7.52 17.26 -18.13
N ASN A 136 6.53 18.07 -18.54
CA ASN A 136 6.34 18.63 -19.89
C ASN A 136 4.87 19.07 -20.06
N ALA A 137 4.63 20.37 -19.90
CA ALA A 137 3.73 21.22 -20.70
C ALA A 137 3.42 22.50 -19.91
#